data_AF-A0A6N8L231-F1
#
_entry.id   AF-A0A6N8L231-F1
#
_cell.length_a   1.000
_cell.length_b   1.000
_cell.length_c   1.000
_cell.angle_alpha   90.00
_cell.angle_beta   90.00
_cell.angle_gamma   90.00
#
_symmetry.space_group_name_H-M   'P 1'
#
loop_
_entity.id
_entity.type
_entity.pdbx_description
1 polymer ?
#
loop_
_entity_poly.entity_id
_entity_poly.type
_entity_poly.pdbx_seq_one_letter_code
_entity_poly.pdbx_strand_id
1 'polypeptide(L)'
;MVTISVASQLKKLPTAVSVFPEQWDSISKEVFFINRKNAKLLLPNIDSELFHTLEETKIINNDLKTIINNIEKIVQRFNLDNTDFSSTTVINEYKRLYFSNGKKERS
;
A
#
# COMPACT_ATOMS: atom_id res chain seq x y z
N MET A 1 -6.48 -0.75 1.72
CA MET A 1 -6.48 0.73 1.58
C MET A 1 -5.44 1.30 2.50
N VAL A 2 -4.49 2.09 2.00
CA VAL A 2 -3.41 2.69 2.81
C VAL A 2 -3.58 4.20 2.88
N THR A 3 -3.27 4.77 4.04
CA THR A 3 -3.25 6.22 4.24
C THR A 3 -1.82 6.69 4.11
N ILE A 4 -1.59 7.61 3.18
CA ILE A 4 -0.30 8.23 2.90
C ILE A 4 -0.39 9.72 3.23
N SER A 5 0.68 10.28 3.78
CA SER A 5 0.81 11.72 4.04
C SER A 5 1.55 12.34 2.87
N VAL A 6 0.92 13.30 2.19
CA VAL A 6 1.52 14.06 1.09
C VAL A 6 1.31 15.54 1.38
N ALA A 7 2.40 16.31 1.48
CA ALA A 7 2.37 17.74 1.81
C ALA A 7 1.50 18.05 3.06
N SER A 8 1.73 17.29 4.14
CA SER A 8 0.98 17.40 5.42
C SER A 8 -0.53 17.12 5.32
N GLN A 9 -1.00 16.57 4.21
CA GLN A 9 -2.38 16.12 4.05
C GLN A 9 -2.45 14.59 3.94
N LEU A 10 -3.36 14.00 4.70
CA LEU A 10 -3.62 12.56 4.63
C LEU A 10 -4.53 12.25 3.44
N LYS A 11 -4.08 11.33 2.57
CA LYS A 11 -4.88 10.79 1.47
C LYS A 11 -4.97 9.28 1.58
N LYS A 12 -6.18 8.77 1.34
CA LYS A 12 -6.44 7.33 1.25
C LYS A 12 -6.20 6.88 -0.19
N LEU A 13 -5.29 5.92 -0.37
CA LEU A 13 -5.08 5.25 -1.64
C LEU A 13 -5.70 3.85 -1.56
N PRO A 14 -6.66 3.51 -2.44
CA PRO A 14 -7.12 2.14 -2.55
C PRO A 14 -5.96 1.29 -3.08
N THR A 15 -5.41 0.47 -2.20
CA THR A 15 -4.51 -0.61 -2.56
C THR A 15 -5.37 -1.81 -2.94
N ALA A 16 -4.97 -2.58 -3.97
CA ALA A 16 -5.62 -3.85 -4.31
C ALA A 16 -5.39 -4.95 -3.24
N VAL A 17 -4.71 -4.58 -2.15
CA VAL A 17 -4.36 -5.47 -1.05
C VAL A 17 -5.54 -5.58 -0.09
N SER A 18 -6.07 -6.79 0.04
CA SER A 18 -7.05 -7.18 1.07
C SER A 18 -6.31 -7.91 2.18
N VAL A 19 -6.28 -7.32 3.37
CA VAL A 19 -5.56 -7.85 4.54
C VAL A 19 -6.53 -7.91 5.71
N PHE A 20 -6.46 -8.99 6.49
CA PHE A 20 -7.17 -9.08 7.76
C PHE A 20 -6.71 -7.97 8.71
N PRO A 21 -7.63 -7.32 9.46
CA PRO A 21 -7.25 -6.34 10.48
C PRO A 21 -6.21 -6.88 11.45
N GLU A 22 -6.28 -8.17 11.74
CA GLU A 22 -5.39 -8.89 12.63
C GLU A 22 -3.98 -9.03 12.08
N GLN A 23 -3.75 -8.90 10.76
CA GLN A 23 -2.42 -8.88 10.17
C GLN A 23 -1.92 -7.46 9.87
N TRP A 24 -2.71 -6.42 10.15
CA TRP A 24 -2.37 -5.05 9.80
C TRP A 24 -1.81 -4.29 11.00
N ASP A 25 -0.57 -3.84 10.92
CA ASP A 25 -0.01 -2.91 11.88
C ASP A 25 -0.29 -1.46 11.44
N SER A 26 -1.18 -0.81 12.19
CA SER A 26 -1.59 0.56 11.92
C SER A 26 -0.50 1.61 12.18
N ILE A 27 0.54 1.29 12.95
CA ILE A 27 1.65 2.20 13.27
C ILE A 27 2.68 2.15 12.16
N SER A 28 3.24 0.97 11.89
CA SER A 28 4.25 0.77 10.85
C SER A 28 3.68 0.82 9.43
N LYS A 29 2.34 0.68 9.27
CA LYS A 29 1.65 0.55 7.98
C LYS A 29 2.12 -0.67 7.19
N GLU A 30 2.48 -1.73 7.89
CA GLU A 30 2.94 -3.00 7.33
C GLU A 30 1.98 -4.13 7.67
N VAL A 31 2.02 -5.17 6.84
CA VAL A 31 1.38 -6.46 7.11
C VAL A 31 2.34 -7.34 7.87
N PHE A 32 1.91 -7.93 8.98
CA PHE A 32 2.72 -8.89 9.70
C PHE A 32 2.23 -10.32 9.49
N PHE A 33 3.18 -11.24 9.47
CA PHE A 33 2.90 -12.64 9.27
C PHE A 33 2.45 -13.29 10.60
N ILE A 34 1.31 -13.97 10.56
CA ILE A 34 0.83 -14.80 11.66
C ILE A 34 0.96 -16.25 11.23
N ASN A 35 1.83 -17.01 11.91
CA ASN A 35 1.93 -18.44 11.64
C ASN A 35 0.63 -19.17 12.03
N ARG A 36 0.34 -20.29 11.36
CA ARG A 36 -0.93 -21.03 11.55
C ARG A 36 -1.19 -21.46 13.00
N LYS A 37 -0.13 -21.82 13.74
CA LYS A 37 -0.25 -22.25 15.13
C LYS A 37 -0.73 -21.09 16.02
N ASN A 38 -0.15 -19.92 15.84
CA ASN A 38 -0.52 -18.70 16.55
C ASN A 38 -1.90 -18.20 16.10
N ALA A 39 -2.23 -18.29 14.81
CA ALA A 39 -3.55 -17.95 14.30
C ALA A 39 -4.64 -18.80 14.95
N LYS A 40 -4.46 -20.12 15.01
CA LYS A 40 -5.42 -21.03 15.67
C LYS A 40 -5.57 -20.77 17.16
N LEU A 41 -4.51 -20.31 17.83
CA LEU A 41 -4.54 -20.02 19.26
C LEU A 41 -5.21 -18.68 19.57
N LEU A 42 -4.84 -17.63 18.82
CA LEU A 42 -5.28 -16.25 19.08
C LEU A 42 -6.62 -15.93 18.41
N LEU A 43 -6.91 -16.59 17.29
CA LEU A 43 -8.06 -16.31 16.42
C LEU A 43 -8.75 -17.63 16.02
N PRO A 44 -9.25 -18.44 16.97
CA PRO A 44 -9.81 -19.76 16.69
C PRO A 44 -11.08 -19.74 15.80
N ASN A 45 -11.76 -18.59 15.74
CA ASN A 45 -12.97 -18.40 14.95
C ASN A 45 -12.69 -18.02 13.49
N ILE A 46 -11.42 -17.80 13.12
CA ILE A 46 -11.01 -17.44 11.76
C ILE A 46 -10.27 -18.64 11.17
N ASP A 47 -10.60 -19.01 9.94
CA ASP A 47 -9.88 -20.06 9.24
C ASP A 47 -8.43 -19.64 9.02
N SER A 48 -7.51 -20.40 9.63
CA SER A 48 -6.07 -20.14 9.57
C SER A 48 -5.49 -20.21 8.15
N GLU A 49 -6.19 -20.81 7.19
CA GLU A 49 -5.78 -20.88 5.78
C GLU A 49 -6.06 -19.59 5.01
N LEU A 50 -6.88 -18.68 5.56
CA LEU A 50 -7.18 -17.39 4.93
C LEU A 50 -6.10 -16.33 5.19
N PHE A 51 -5.23 -16.53 6.17
CA PHE A 51 -4.15 -15.59 6.45
C PHE A 51 -3.05 -15.69 5.39
N HIS A 52 -2.50 -14.53 5.02
CA HIS A 52 -1.37 -14.45 4.09
C HIS A 52 -0.17 -15.23 4.61
N THR A 53 0.47 -15.98 3.72
CA THR A 53 1.74 -16.65 3.97
C THR A 53 2.87 -15.65 4.24
N LEU A 54 4.02 -16.14 4.69
CA LEU A 54 5.19 -15.30 4.91
C LEU A 54 5.66 -14.66 3.60
N GLU A 55 5.69 -15.44 2.52
CA GLU A 55 6.05 -14.98 1.18
C GLU A 55 5.07 -13.90 0.68
N GLU A 56 3.77 -14.13 0.77
CA GLU A 56 2.74 -13.15 0.37
C GLU A 56 2.83 -11.87 1.20
N THR A 57 3.03 -12.00 2.52
CA THR A 57 3.21 -10.85 3.41
C THR A 57 4.40 -10.00 2.98
N LYS A 58 5.53 -10.62 2.61
CA LYS A 58 6.72 -9.91 2.10
C LYS A 58 6.44 -9.20 0.78
N ILE A 59 5.74 -9.86 -0.15
CA ILE A 59 5.37 -9.27 -1.44
C ILE A 59 4.49 -8.04 -1.21
N ILE A 60 3.45 -8.17 -0.39
CA ILE A 60 2.54 -7.07 -0.04
C ILE A 60 3.32 -5.90 0.56
N ASN A 61 4.19 -6.15 1.55
CA ASN A 61 4.97 -5.07 2.17
C ASN A 61 5.92 -4.40 1.17
N ASN A 62 6.52 -5.18 0.27
CA ASN A 62 7.37 -4.63 -0.78
C ASN A 62 6.58 -3.76 -1.77
N ASP A 63 5.36 -4.17 -2.12
CA ASP A 63 4.45 -3.39 -2.97
C ASP A 63 4.06 -2.09 -2.26
N LEU A 64 3.68 -2.14 -0.98
CA LEU A 64 3.36 -0.96 -0.18
C LEU A 64 4.55 0.01 -0.11
N LYS A 65 5.75 -0.50 0.14
CA LYS A 65 6.98 0.29 0.15
C LYS A 65 7.28 0.91 -1.21
N THR A 66 7.04 0.18 -2.29
CA THR A 66 7.21 0.67 -3.66
C THR A 66 6.25 1.82 -3.97
N ILE A 67 4.99 1.70 -3.54
CA ILE A 67 3.98 2.77 -3.67
C ILE A 67 4.47 4.04 -2.96
N ILE A 68 4.90 3.92 -1.69
CA ILE A 68 5.40 5.04 -0.89
C ILE A 68 6.59 5.71 -1.57
N ASN A 69 7.60 4.94 -1.96
CA ASN A 69 8.80 5.45 -2.62
C ASN A 69 8.48 6.17 -3.95
N ASN A 70 7.53 5.64 -4.74
CA ASN A 70 7.11 6.29 -5.99
C ASN A 70 6.42 7.63 -5.74
N ILE A 71 5.59 7.73 -4.70
CA ILE A 71 4.96 9.00 -4.30
C ILE A 71 6.01 10.00 -3.81
N GLU A 72 6.97 9.56 -2.99
CA GLU A 72 8.07 10.41 -2.52
C GLU A 72 8.90 10.96 -3.68
N LYS A 73 9.21 10.13 -4.67
CA LYS A 73 9.91 10.58 -5.89
C LYS A 73 9.13 11.63 -6.67
N ILE A 74 7.80 11.49 -6.80
CA ILE A 74 6.95 12.48 -7.47
C ILE A 74 6.99 13.81 -6.70
N VAL A 75 6.87 13.76 -5.37
CA VAL A 75 6.96 14.94 -4.50
C VAL A 75 8.32 15.63 -4.64
N GLN A 76 9.42 14.85 -4.57
CA GLN A 76 10.77 15.37 -4.75
C GLN A 76 10.94 16.05 -6.11
N ARG A 77 10.40 15.44 -7.18
CA ARG A 77 10.43 16.03 -8.51
C ARG A 77 9.70 17.37 -8.56
N PHE A 78 8.48 17.45 -8.04
CA PHE A 78 7.76 18.73 -8.03
C PHE A 78 8.48 19.82 -7.23
N ASN A 79 9.11 19.44 -6.12
CA ASN A 79 9.97 20.37 -5.36
C ASN A 79 11.17 20.86 -6.19
N LEU A 80 11.85 19.96 -6.91
CA LEU A 80 12.98 20.33 -7.78
C LEU A 80 12.55 21.23 -8.94
N ASP A 81 11.37 20.96 -9.51
CA ASP A 81 10.78 21.72 -10.61
C ASP A 81 10.13 23.03 -10.13
N ASN A 82 10.20 23.37 -8.83
CA ASN A 82 9.49 24.49 -8.18
C ASN A 82 8.00 24.58 -8.59
N THR A 83 7.38 23.42 -8.82
CA THR A 83 5.99 23.33 -9.24
C THR A 83 5.13 23.27 -8.00
N ASP A 84 4.15 24.16 -7.86
CA ASP A 84 3.16 24.04 -6.79
C ASP A 84 2.33 22.76 -6.98
N PHE A 85 2.25 21.94 -5.93
CA PHE A 85 1.47 20.71 -5.97
C PHE A 85 0.57 20.57 -4.74
N SER A 86 -0.58 19.96 -4.96
CA SER A 86 -1.46 19.49 -3.90
C SER A 86 -1.28 17.98 -3.70
N SER A 87 -1.76 17.48 -2.57
CA SER A 87 -1.85 16.04 -2.33
C SER A 87 -2.63 15.32 -3.45
N THR A 88 -3.70 15.93 -3.96
CA THR A 88 -4.47 15.40 -5.11
C THR A 88 -3.63 15.33 -6.39
N THR A 89 -2.81 16.35 -6.67
CA THR A 89 -1.93 16.42 -7.85
C THR A 89 -0.93 15.26 -7.84
N VAL A 90 -0.29 15.02 -6.70
CA VAL A 90 0.67 13.90 -6.54
C VAL A 90 0.01 12.54 -6.75
N ILE A 91 -1.20 12.35 -6.20
CA ILE A 91 -1.93 11.08 -6.39
C ILE A 91 -2.36 10.88 -7.84
N ASN A 92 -2.80 11.93 -8.51
CA ASN A 92 -3.18 11.86 -9.92
C ASN A 92 -1.96 11.54 -10.79
N GLU A 93 -0.82 12.14 -10.50
CA GLU A 93 0.44 11.85 -11.19
C GLU A 93 0.90 10.41 -10.95
N TYR A 94 0.83 9.94 -9.71
CA TYR A 94 1.09 8.54 -9.37
C TYR A 94 0.17 7.60 -10.17
N LYS A 95 -1.14 7.88 -10.21
CA LYS A 95 -2.09 7.07 -11.00
C LYS A 95 -1.77 7.13 -12.50
N ARG A 96 -1.39 8.30 -13.04
CA ARG A 96 -1.01 8.47 -14.45
C ARG A 96 0.20 7.61 -14.80
N LEU A 97 1.23 7.61 -13.96
CA LEU A 97 2.48 6.90 -14.21
C LEU A 97 2.37 5.39 -13.97
N TYR A 98 1.63 4.98 -12.94
CA TYR A 98 1.66 3.59 -12.46
C TYR A 98 0.34 2.83 -12.56
N PHE A 99 -0.82 3.52 -12.66
CA PHE A 99 -2.13 2.86 -12.86
C PHE A 99 -2.62 2.89 -14.32
N SER A 100 -2.20 3.88 -15.12
CA SER A 100 -2.74 4.05 -16.49
C SER A 100 -2.17 3.08 -17.54
N ASN A 101 -1.15 2.28 -17.20
CA ASN A 101 -0.54 1.31 -18.12
C ASN A 101 -1.18 -0.09 -18.05
N GLY A 102 -2.15 -0.34 -17.17
CA GLY A 102 -2.83 -1.64 -17.06
C GLY A 102 -4.05 -1.85 -17.98
N LYS A 103 -4.41 -0.89 -18.83
CA LYS A 103 -5.62 -0.95 -19.69
C LYS A 103 -5.36 -0.74 -21.19
N LYS A 104 -4.12 -0.91 -21.66
CA LYS A 104 -3.77 -0.86 -23.09
C LYS A 104 -3.00 -2.10 -23.56
N GLU A 105 -3.39 -3.28 -23.11
CA GLU A 105 -3.08 -4.53 -23.82
C GLU A 105 -4.29 -5.46 -23.75
N ARG A 106 -5.17 -5.34 -24.74
CA ARG A 106 -6.09 -6.37 -25.28
C ARG A 106 -7.05 -5.66 -26.25
N SER A 107 -6.58 -5.44 -27.47
CA SER A 107 -7.40 -5.36 -28.67
C SER A 107 -6.66 -6.10 -29.77
#